data_AF-A0A9X2LNX9-F1
#
_entry.id   AF-A0A9X2LNX9-F1
#
_cell.length_a   1.000
_cell.length_b   1.000
_cell.length_c   1.000
_cell.angle_alpha   90.00
_cell.angle_beta   90.00
_cell.angle_gamma   90.00
#
_symmetry.space_group_name_H-M   'P 1'
#
loop_
_entity.id
_entity.type
_entity.pdbx_description
1 polymer ?
#
loop_
_entity_poly.entity_id
_entity_poly.type
_entity_poly.pdbx_seq_one_letter_code
_entity_poly.pdbx_strand_id
1 'polypeptide(L)'
;MQVAGWHVEIEFDEDESHTRAAALLRLRDGTELRARTSSTRDPQDPNEPRIGEEIAGARALRDLAEQLELKGRAEARNLTKQ
;
A
#
# COMPACT_ATOMS: atom_id res chain seq x y z
N MET A 1 22.45 17.00 6.88
CA MET A 1 21.48 16.23 6.09
C MET A 1 20.09 16.51 6.61
N GLN A 2 19.15 16.90 5.75
CA GLN A 2 17.74 17.02 6.13
C GLN A 2 17.03 15.72 5.78
N VAL A 3 16.42 15.05 6.76
CA VAL A 3 15.68 13.80 6.55
C VAL A 3 14.36 14.11 5.85
N ALA A 4 14.01 13.30 4.85
CA ALA A 4 12.68 13.31 4.24
C ALA A 4 11.79 12.27 4.92
N GLY A 5 10.72 12.74 5.59
CA GLY A 5 9.70 11.88 6.19
C GLY A 5 8.47 11.78 5.29
N TRP A 6 7.99 10.55 5.09
CA TRP A 6 6.70 10.23 4.49
C TRP A 6 5.93 9.32 5.45
N HIS A 7 4.60 9.37 5.39
CA HIS A 7 3.72 8.52 6.19
C HIS A 7 2.86 7.67 5.26
N VAL A 8 2.71 6.40 5.62
CA VAL A 8 1.73 5.49 5.03
C VAL A 8 0.67 5.24 6.10
N GLU A 9 -0.58 5.49 5.77
CA GLU A 9 -1.74 5.10 6.58
C GLU A 9 -2.32 3.84 5.97
N ILE A 10 -2.62 2.83 6.80
CA ILE A 10 -3.28 1.60 6.38
C ILE A 10 -4.42 1.32 7.34
N GLU A 11 -5.61 1.12 6.78
CA GLU A 11 -6.80 0.71 7.52
C GLU A 11 -7.23 -0.68 7.07
N PHE A 12 -7.73 -1.47 8.02
CA PHE A 12 -8.20 -2.82 7.79
C PHE A 12 -9.70 -2.93 8.12
N ASP A 13 -10.40 -3.74 7.34
CA ASP A 13 -11.79 -4.10 7.56
C ASP A 13 -11.93 -5.62 7.41
N GLU A 14 -12.36 -6.29 8.47
CA GLU A 14 -12.31 -7.75 8.59
C GLU A 14 -13.70 -8.36 8.82
N ASP A 15 -13.95 -9.49 8.16
CA ASP A 15 -15.06 -10.40 8.43
C ASP A 15 -14.56 -11.83 8.72
N GLU A 16 -15.46 -12.81 8.87
CA GLU A 16 -15.13 -14.18 9.26
C GLU A 16 -14.12 -14.91 8.34
N SER A 17 -13.94 -14.42 7.11
CA SER A 17 -13.07 -15.05 6.11
C SER A 17 -12.26 -14.08 5.27
N HIS A 18 -12.52 -12.78 5.34
CA HIS A 18 -11.83 -11.77 4.54
C HIS A 18 -11.24 -10.67 5.39
N THR A 19 -10.00 -10.31 5.07
CA THR A 19 -9.37 -9.06 5.52
C THR A 19 -9.19 -8.16 4.31
N ARG A 20 -9.76 -6.96 4.36
CA ARG A 20 -9.56 -5.90 3.36
C ARG A 20 -8.60 -4.87 3.91
N ALA A 21 -7.70 -4.36 3.07
CA ALA A 21 -6.80 -3.26 3.43
C ALA A 21 -6.96 -2.09 2.46
N ALA A 22 -6.96 -0.88 2.99
CA ALA A 22 -6.86 0.36 2.23
C ALA A 22 -5.64 1.14 2.71
N ALA A 23 -4.73 1.49 1.80
CA ALA A 23 -3.52 2.22 2.14
C ALA A 23 -3.42 3.57 1.41
N LEU A 24 -2.86 4.57 2.08
CA LEU A 24 -2.63 5.92 1.58
C LEU A 24 -1.19 6.35 1.88
N LEU A 25 -0.45 6.73 0.85
CA LEU A 25 0.87 7.36 0.96
C LEU A 25 0.78 8.83 0.51
N ARG A 26 1.17 9.75 1.38
CA ARG A 26 1.25 11.19 1.05
C ARG A 26 2.70 11.61 0.84
N LEU A 27 3.01 12.11 -0.36
CA LEU A 27 4.32 12.63 -0.74
C LEU A 27 4.45 14.13 -0.44
N ARG A 28 5.68 14.63 -0.45
CA ARG A 28 6.01 16.03 -0.15
C ARG A 28 5.47 17.04 -1.15
N ASP A 29 5.26 16.62 -2.39
CA ASP A 29 4.67 17.43 -3.45
C ASP A 29 3.13 17.49 -3.37
N GLY A 30 2.53 16.89 -2.34
CA GLY A 30 1.09 16.79 -2.16
C GLY A 30 0.44 15.62 -2.90
N THR A 31 1.21 14.83 -3.66
CA THR A 31 0.67 13.64 -4.33
C THR A 31 0.24 12.60 -3.32
N GLU A 32 -0.95 12.04 -3.54
CA GLU A 32 -1.49 10.92 -2.78
C GLU A 32 -1.51 9.66 -3.65
N LEU A 33 -0.87 8.59 -3.17
CA LEU A 33 -0.94 7.26 -3.76
C LEU A 33 -1.84 6.38 -2.90
N ARG A 34 -2.69 5.56 -3.53
CA ARG A 34 -3.70 4.75 -2.84
C ARG A 34 -3.66 3.31 -3.31
N ALA A 35 -3.79 2.37 -2.38
CA ALA A 35 -3.92 0.95 -2.67
C ALA A 35 -5.16 0.37 -1.97
N ARG A 36 -5.80 -0.62 -2.61
CA ARG A 36 -6.86 -1.43 -2.00
C ARG A 36 -6.60 -2.90 -2.29
N THR A 37 -6.56 -3.71 -1.25
CA THR A 37 -6.24 -5.14 -1.35
C THR A 37 -7.13 -5.95 -0.43
N SER A 38 -7.09 -7.26 -0.62
CA SER A 38 -7.73 -8.21 0.28
C SER A 38 -6.91 -9.48 0.43
N SER A 39 -7.17 -10.19 1.51
CA SER A 39 -6.82 -11.59 1.72
C SER A 39 -8.07 -12.38 2.10
N THR A 40 -8.12 -13.63 1.67
CA THR A 40 -9.16 -14.58 2.04
C THR A 40 -8.49 -15.73 2.79
N ARG A 41 -9.06 -16.10 3.93
CA ARG A 41 -8.63 -17.25 4.73
C ARG A 41 -9.16 -18.53 4.09
N ASP A 42 -8.35 -19.59 4.00
CA ASP A 42 -8.85 -20.90 3.60
C ASP A 42 -9.78 -21.44 4.71
N PRO A 43 -10.92 -22.09 4.38
CA PRO A 43 -11.81 -22.66 5.39
C PRO A 43 -11.13 -23.63 6.37
N GLN A 44 -10.03 -24.28 5.97
CA GLN A 44 -9.26 -25.20 6.82
C GLN A 44 -8.23 -24.48 7.70
N ASP A 45 -7.91 -23.22 7.43
CA ASP A 45 -6.93 -22.46 8.19
C ASP A 45 -7.52 -21.97 9.53
N PRO A 46 -6.69 -21.87 10.59
CA PRO A 46 -7.12 -21.27 11.85
C PRO A 46 -7.67 -19.85 11.67
N ASN A 47 -8.71 -19.50 12.42
CA ASN A 47 -9.28 -18.15 12.43
C ASN A 47 -8.38 -17.19 13.24
N GLU A 48 -7.27 -16.77 12.64
CA GLU A 48 -6.31 -15.80 13.20
C GLU A 48 -6.30 -14.52 12.33
N PRO A 49 -7.04 -13.47 12.73
CA PRO A 49 -7.23 -12.27 11.90
C PRO A 49 -5.91 -11.55 11.57
N ARG A 50 -4.95 -11.54 12.51
CA ARG A 50 -3.63 -10.90 12.32
C ARG A 50 -2.89 -11.37 11.06
N ILE A 51 -3.08 -12.62 10.63
CA ILE A 51 -2.47 -13.15 9.40
C ILE A 51 -3.06 -12.48 8.16
N GLY A 52 -4.38 -12.25 8.15
CA GLY A 52 -5.06 -11.53 7.08
C GLY A 52 -4.58 -10.08 6.98
N GLU A 53 -4.45 -9.40 8.12
CA GLU A 53 -3.89 -8.04 8.19
C GLU A 53 -2.48 -7.97 7.59
N GLU A 54 -1.59 -8.87 8.00
CA GLU A 54 -0.22 -8.94 7.50
C GLU A 54 -0.16 -9.15 5.98
N ILE A 55 -0.97 -10.08 5.47
CA ILE A 55 -0.99 -10.40 4.03
C ILE A 55 -1.62 -9.26 3.22
N ALA A 56 -2.79 -8.76 3.62
CA ALA A 56 -3.47 -7.68 2.92
C ALA A 56 -2.63 -6.39 2.97
N GLY A 57 -2.02 -6.09 4.12
CA GLY A 57 -1.13 -4.97 4.34
C GLY A 57 0.13 -5.04 3.48
N ALA A 58 0.80 -6.20 3.45
CA ALA A 58 1.97 -6.41 2.59
C ALA A 58 1.63 -6.23 1.10
N ARG A 59 0.46 -6.70 0.66
CA ARG A 59 -0.02 -6.48 -0.71
C ARG A 59 -0.26 -5.00 -0.99
N ALA A 60 -0.88 -4.28 -0.06
CA ALA A 60 -1.14 -2.84 -0.22
C ALA A 60 0.16 -2.04 -0.28
N LEU A 61 1.15 -2.37 0.56
CA LEU A 61 2.48 -1.76 0.54
C LEU A 61 3.22 -2.02 -0.77
N ARG A 62 3.12 -3.25 -1.31
CA ARG A 62 3.73 -3.57 -2.61
C ARG A 62 3.12 -2.74 -3.73
N ASP A 63 1.80 -2.62 -3.77
CA ASP A 63 1.10 -1.79 -4.77
C ASP A 63 1.52 -0.32 -4.65
N LEU A 64 1.57 0.25 -3.44
CA LEU A 64 2.07 1.61 -3.23
C LEU A 64 3.53 1.78 -3.69
N ALA A 65 4.40 0.79 -3.46
CA ALA A 65 5.78 0.82 -3.93
C ALA A 65 5.87 0.83 -5.46
N GLU A 66 5.09 -0.03 -6.13
CA GLU A 66 5.02 -0.08 -7.60
C GLU A 66 4.51 1.25 -8.17
N GLN A 67 3.44 1.83 -7.60
CA GLN A 67 2.92 3.14 -8.00
C GLN A 67 3.95 4.26 -7.83
N LEU A 68 4.66 4.27 -6.69
CA LEU A 68 5.68 5.27 -6.39
C LEU A 68 6.85 5.19 -7.38
N GLU A 69 7.30 3.97 -7.69
CA GLU A 69 8.36 3.76 -8.67
C GLU A 69 7.95 4.24 -10.06
N LEU A 70 6.73 3.93 -10.50
CA LEU A 70 6.19 4.39 -11.77
C LEU A 70 6.10 5.92 -11.85
N LYS A 71 5.64 6.57 -10.78
CA LYS A 71 5.60 8.04 -10.68
C LYS A 71 6.99 8.64 -10.83
N GLY A 72 7.96 8.19 -10.02
CA GLY A 72 9.33 8.72 -10.05
C GLY A 72 9.99 8.53 -11.42
N ARG A 73 9.80 7.37 -12.04
CA ARG A 73 10.29 7.11 -13.41
C ARG A 73 9.63 8.05 -14.44
N ALA A 74 8.34 8.35 -14.30
CA ALA A 74 7.64 9.26 -15.20
C ALA A 74 8.14 10.70 -15.07
N GLU A 75 8.36 11.17 -13.84
CA GLU A 75 8.91 12.51 -13.58
C GLU A 75 10.32 12.68 -14.14
N ALA A 76 11.19 11.69 -13.92
CA ALA A 76 12.54 11.71 -14.48
C ALA A 76 12.53 11.82 -16.01
N ARG A 77 11.66 11.05 -16.70
CA ARG A 77 11.52 11.13 -18.17
C ARG A 77 11.04 12.50 -18.65
N ASN A 78 10.16 13.16 -17.90
CA ASN A 78 9.64 14.47 -18.27
C ASN A 78 10.68 15.60 -18.12
N LEU A 79 11.63 15.43 -17.20
CA LEU A 79 12.77 16.35 -17.04
C LEU A 79 13.80 16.17 -18.16
N THR A 80 14.01 14.96 -18.67
CA THR A 80 14.96 14.70 -19.77
C THR A 80 14.44 15.14 -21.15
N LYS A 81 13.14 15.41 -21.28
CA LYS A 81 12.50 15.85 -22.53
C LYS A 81 12.42 17.37 -22.70
N GLN A 82 12.84 18.13 -21.69
CA GLN A 82 12.93 19.60 -21.69
C GLN A 82 14.36 20.03 -22.00
#